data_AF-A0A2V6X2P6-F1
#
_entry.id   AF-A0A2V6X2P6-F1
#
_cell.length_a   1.000
_cell.length_b   1.000
_cell.length_c   1.000
_cell.angle_alpha   90.00
_cell.angle_beta   90.00
_cell.angle_gamma   90.00
#
_symmetry.space_group_name_H-M   'P 1'
#
loop_
_entity.id
_entity.type
_entity.pdbx_description
1 polymer ?
#
loop_
_entity_poly.entity_id
_entity_poly.type
_entity_poly.pdbx_seq_one_letter_code
_entity_poly.pdbx_strand_id
1 'polypeptide(L)'
;MATNVTHPGWMSVHGVRLEIVERGQGRPILWLHGEEGLDPGAQFLDLLAAHGSVLAPSHPGFGHSPDVASIDTVDDLSYLYLDVLAERNLRDVTVVGSSLGGWIAAEMAVKCSDRFSGLVLVAPLGIKVGDRETRDIPDIFALPPDEVARLQYRDPAKVAVDHGQLSDDQLTVIARNREATALYAWEPYFHNPKLRQWLHRITLPTLLLSIDSSPPRTTATRSGPPFRARGSRRSIGPATSRTSKSRRPSSSASADSSASERRRTLVAMRAWFFSENAYHLLPDSKEYDSIRVKLPNRYYDPKIGADLYHRFIDEWKIAEDLGLEIMVNEHHQTATNLNPSAAVVMGALARDTRKARLLILGNPIANRREPVRVAEEMAMVDVYSRGRLECGFVRGVPYEMSAGNHRPT
;
A
#
# COMPACT_ATOMS: atom_id res chain seq x y z
N MET A 1 -16.74 36.38 1.22
CA MET A 1 -15.79 36.40 2.35
C MET A 1 -14.50 35.80 1.85
N ALA A 2 -13.41 36.57 1.82
CA ALA A 2 -12.13 36.10 1.33
C ALA A 2 -11.57 35.07 2.32
N THR A 3 -11.42 33.83 1.86
CA THR A 3 -10.68 32.78 2.58
C THR A 3 -9.21 33.21 2.62
N ASN A 4 -8.70 33.53 3.80
CA ASN A 4 -7.27 33.69 4.02
C ASN A 4 -6.62 32.32 3.82
N VAL A 5 -6.21 32.02 2.58
CA VAL A 5 -5.38 30.86 2.28
C VAL A 5 -4.04 31.10 2.95
N THR A 6 -3.87 30.53 4.14
CA THR A 6 -2.57 30.44 4.78
C THR A 6 -1.77 29.42 4.00
N HIS A 7 -0.70 29.86 3.32
CA HIS A 7 0.21 28.95 2.65
C HIS A 7 0.82 27.97 3.69
N PRO A 8 0.87 26.67 3.39
CA PRO A 8 1.51 25.69 4.26
C PRO A 8 2.96 26.08 4.58
N GLY A 9 3.36 25.88 5.82
CA GLY A 9 4.73 26.00 6.27
C GLY A 9 5.54 24.73 5.99
N TRP A 10 6.81 24.76 6.36
CA TRP A 10 7.69 23.61 6.27
C TRP A 10 8.36 23.34 7.62
N MET A 11 8.53 22.06 7.96
CA MET A 11 9.45 21.65 9.01
C MET A 11 10.42 20.58 8.51
N SER A 12 11.55 20.46 9.19
CA SER A 12 12.47 19.34 9.00
C SER A 12 12.74 18.70 10.36
N VAL A 13 12.71 17.38 10.42
CA VAL A 13 13.02 16.58 11.62
C VAL A 13 13.88 15.41 11.18
N HIS A 14 15.08 15.29 11.73
CA HIS A 14 16.06 14.23 11.36
C HIS A 14 16.28 14.04 9.84
N GLY A 15 16.22 15.13 9.06
CA GLY A 15 16.38 15.09 7.60
C GLY A 15 15.10 14.77 6.82
N VAL A 16 14.00 14.49 7.50
CA VAL A 16 12.66 14.37 6.91
C VAL A 16 12.03 15.75 6.84
N ARG A 17 11.70 16.21 5.63
CA ARG A 17 11.02 17.49 5.40
C ARG A 17 9.52 17.25 5.28
N LEU A 18 8.72 17.98 6.06
CA LEU A 18 7.26 17.88 6.06
C LEU A 18 6.64 19.23 5.72
N GLU A 19 5.67 19.22 4.83
CA GLU A 19 4.68 20.28 4.72
C GLU A 19 3.81 20.28 5.98
N ILE A 20 3.55 21.46 6.53
CA ILE A 20 2.76 21.60 7.76
C ILE A 20 1.76 22.74 7.67
N VAL A 21 0.65 22.60 8.39
CA VAL A 21 -0.26 23.68 8.71
C VAL A 21 -0.18 23.95 10.21
N GLU A 22 0.13 25.19 10.58
CA GLU A 22 0.14 25.66 11.95
C GLU A 22 -0.94 26.73 12.15
N ARG A 23 -1.83 26.56 13.14
CA ARG A 23 -2.92 27.51 13.43
C ARG A 23 -3.19 27.62 14.92
N GLY A 24 -3.75 28.74 15.35
CA GLY A 24 -4.15 28.96 16.74
C GLY A 24 -2.98 29.12 17.70
N GLN A 25 -3.29 29.23 18.99
CA GLN A 25 -2.33 29.45 20.06
C GLN A 25 -2.75 28.70 21.33
N GLY A 26 -1.82 28.49 22.26
CA GLY A 26 -2.09 27.84 23.54
C GLY A 26 -1.69 26.37 23.56
N ARG A 27 -2.56 25.50 24.07
CA ARG A 27 -2.23 24.08 24.27
C ARG A 27 -1.98 23.38 22.92
N PRO A 28 -0.90 22.60 22.77
CA PRO A 28 -0.58 21.98 21.49
C PRO A 28 -1.56 20.86 21.13
N ILE A 29 -1.96 20.84 19.87
CA ILE A 29 -2.82 19.82 19.25
C ILE A 29 -2.07 19.30 18.02
N LEU A 30 -1.80 17.99 17.98
CA LEU A 30 -1.25 17.33 16.80
C LEU A 30 -2.40 16.70 16.01
N TRP A 31 -2.60 17.11 14.76
CA TRP A 31 -3.58 16.52 13.85
C TRP A 31 -2.89 15.59 12.84
N LEU A 32 -3.32 14.33 12.76
CA LEU A 32 -2.84 13.33 11.81
C LEU A 32 -3.99 12.94 10.87
N HIS A 33 -3.78 13.15 9.57
CA HIS A 33 -4.81 12.98 8.54
C HIS A 33 -5.00 11.52 8.11
N GLY A 34 -6.09 11.24 7.38
CA GLY A 34 -6.40 9.93 6.82
C GLY A 34 -5.78 9.68 5.45
N GLU A 35 -6.25 8.67 4.73
CA GLU A 35 -5.76 8.30 3.39
C GLU A 35 -5.94 9.39 2.32
N GLU A 36 -6.88 10.31 2.52
CA GLU A 36 -7.15 11.39 1.56
C GLU A 36 -6.09 12.52 1.61
N GLY A 37 -5.22 12.52 2.61
CA GLY A 37 -4.26 13.61 2.85
C GLY A 37 -4.79 14.74 3.73
N LEU A 38 -3.95 15.76 3.92
CA LEU A 38 -4.31 16.99 4.60
C LEU A 38 -4.83 18.02 3.59
N ASP A 39 -6.03 18.54 3.81
CA ASP A 39 -6.51 19.77 3.14
C ASP A 39 -6.18 20.98 4.03
N PRO A 40 -5.24 21.87 3.62
CA PRO A 40 -4.91 23.06 4.39
C PRO A 40 -6.10 24.03 4.53
N GLY A 41 -7.08 23.98 3.62
CA GLY A 41 -8.27 24.82 3.64
C GLY A 41 -9.40 24.29 4.52
N ALA A 42 -9.24 23.13 5.16
CA ALA A 42 -10.32 22.48 5.87
C ALA A 42 -10.81 23.28 7.09
N GLN A 43 -12.10 23.65 7.09
CA GLN A 43 -12.71 24.50 8.13
C GLN A 43 -12.58 23.93 9.55
N PHE A 44 -12.50 22.61 9.69
CA PHE A 44 -12.36 21.99 11.02
C PHE A 44 -11.01 22.32 11.68
N LEU A 45 -9.97 22.65 10.90
CA LEU A 45 -8.68 23.09 11.45
C LEU A 45 -8.82 24.43 12.17
N ASP A 46 -9.67 25.33 11.67
CA ASP A 46 -9.98 26.60 12.34
C ASP A 46 -10.78 26.39 13.62
N LEU A 47 -11.72 25.44 13.60
CA LEU A 47 -12.47 25.04 14.80
C LEU A 47 -11.57 24.44 15.87
N LEU A 48 -10.59 23.60 15.48
CA LEU A 48 -9.59 23.08 16.40
C LEU A 48 -8.65 24.19 16.92
N ALA A 49 -8.23 25.10 16.05
CA ALA A 49 -7.35 26.21 16.38
C ALA A 49 -7.97 27.21 17.37
N ALA A 50 -9.30 27.26 17.47
CA ALA A 50 -9.99 28.03 18.51
C ALA A 50 -9.76 27.46 19.93
N HIS A 51 -9.31 26.21 20.05
CA HIS A 51 -9.09 25.53 21.33
C HIS A 51 -7.61 25.29 21.67
N GLY A 52 -6.69 25.55 20.74
CA GLY A 52 -5.26 25.32 20.95
C GLY A 52 -4.40 25.65 19.74
N SER A 53 -3.10 25.40 19.88
CA SER A 53 -2.13 25.52 18.79
C SER A 53 -2.09 24.21 18.01
N VAL A 54 -2.69 24.19 16.82
CA VAL A 54 -2.75 23.05 15.91
C VAL A 54 -1.46 22.97 15.10
N LEU A 55 -0.83 21.80 15.12
CA LEU A 55 0.21 21.37 14.20
C LEU A 55 -0.36 20.20 13.37
N ALA A 56 -0.50 20.39 12.07
CA ALA A 56 -1.04 19.40 11.14
C ALA A 56 -0.01 19.14 10.01
N PRO A 57 0.84 18.11 10.13
CA PRO A 57 1.76 17.73 9.07
C PRO A 57 1.08 16.90 7.98
N SER A 58 1.48 17.09 6.72
CA SER A 58 1.29 16.10 5.64
C SER A 58 2.31 14.98 5.82
N HIS A 59 1.85 13.71 5.90
CA HIS A 59 2.74 12.54 6.05
C HIS A 59 3.78 12.46 4.90
N PRO A 60 4.99 11.91 5.10
CA PRO A 60 5.93 11.69 4.01
C PRO A 60 5.27 10.96 2.82
N GLY A 61 5.44 11.49 1.62
CA GLY A 61 4.77 11.02 0.40
C GLY A 61 3.36 11.59 0.17
N PHE A 62 2.71 12.21 1.16
CA PHE A 62 1.41 12.88 1.02
C PHE A 62 1.57 14.38 0.76
N GLY A 63 0.57 14.98 0.12
CA GLY A 63 0.56 16.41 -0.20
C GLY A 63 1.85 16.78 -0.94
N HIS A 64 2.48 17.85 -0.46
CA HIS A 64 3.79 18.28 -0.96
C HIS A 64 4.96 17.77 -0.11
N SER A 65 4.73 16.98 0.94
CA SER A 65 5.81 16.32 1.68
C SER A 65 6.54 15.31 0.78
N PRO A 66 7.87 15.41 0.64
CA PRO A 66 8.65 14.41 -0.08
C PRO A 66 8.48 13.01 0.49
N ASP A 67 8.60 11.99 -0.36
CA ASP A 67 8.78 10.61 0.06
C ASP A 67 10.16 10.44 0.71
N VAL A 68 10.25 9.49 1.64
CA VAL A 68 11.50 9.17 2.35
C VAL A 68 11.63 7.66 2.41
N ALA A 69 12.62 7.11 1.71
CA ALA A 69 12.79 5.66 1.59
C ALA A 69 12.98 4.91 2.92
N SER A 70 13.43 5.61 3.99
CA SER A 70 13.59 5.01 5.31
C SER A 70 12.32 5.07 6.18
N ILE A 71 11.23 5.65 5.69
CA ILE A 71 9.94 5.74 6.38
C ILE A 71 8.90 5.11 5.46
N ASP A 72 8.71 3.80 5.59
CA ASP A 72 7.85 3.01 4.69
C ASP A 72 6.76 2.22 5.43
N THR A 73 6.70 2.32 6.76
CA THR A 73 5.62 1.72 7.56
C THR A 73 4.91 2.73 8.47
N VAL A 74 3.70 2.38 8.92
CA VAL A 74 3.01 3.12 9.99
C VAL A 74 3.82 3.10 11.30
N ASP A 75 4.61 2.05 11.53
CA ASP A 75 5.52 1.99 12.67
C ASP A 75 6.57 3.11 12.61
N ASP A 76 7.17 3.36 11.44
CA ASP A 76 8.12 4.44 11.23
C ASP A 76 7.46 5.82 11.33
N LEU A 77 6.26 5.99 10.75
CA LEU A 77 5.49 7.24 10.87
C LEU A 77 5.25 7.61 12.33
N SER A 78 4.88 6.63 13.16
CA SER A 78 4.65 6.90 14.58
C SER A 78 5.94 7.28 15.33
N TYR A 79 7.11 6.75 14.97
CA TYR A 79 8.38 7.25 15.53
C TYR A 79 8.71 8.65 15.03
N LEU A 80 8.55 8.92 13.74
CA LEU A 80 8.74 10.25 13.16
C LEU A 80 7.91 11.31 13.92
N TYR A 81 6.64 11.03 14.21
CA TYR A 81 5.81 12.00 14.93
C TYR A 81 6.15 12.12 16.42
N LEU A 82 6.69 11.07 17.06
CA LEU A 82 7.27 11.21 18.39
C LEU A 82 8.50 12.13 18.36
N ASP A 83 9.33 12.03 17.33
CA ASP A 83 10.50 12.90 17.13
C ASP A 83 10.09 14.34 16.79
N VAL A 84 9.04 14.54 15.99
CA VAL A 84 8.44 15.86 15.75
C VAL A 84 8.08 16.55 17.07
N LEU A 85 7.38 15.85 17.96
CA LEU A 85 7.00 16.39 19.26
C LEU A 85 8.22 16.63 20.17
N ALA A 86 9.24 15.78 20.07
CA ALA A 86 10.47 15.93 20.84
C ALA A 86 11.29 17.14 20.39
N GLU A 87 11.52 17.30 19.09
CA GLU A 87 12.32 18.37 18.48
C GLU A 87 11.66 19.74 18.67
N ARG A 88 10.33 19.82 18.50
CA ARG A 88 9.54 21.03 18.81
C ARG A 88 9.37 21.28 20.30
N ASN A 89 9.87 20.39 21.16
CA ASN A 89 9.71 20.42 22.61
C ASN A 89 8.24 20.57 23.06
N LEU A 90 7.31 19.96 22.32
CA LEU A 90 5.90 19.98 22.66
C LEU A 90 5.61 18.99 23.79
N ARG A 91 4.74 19.41 24.71
CA ARG A 91 4.27 18.64 25.87
C ARG A 91 2.79 18.92 26.10
N ASP A 92 2.13 18.04 26.84
CA ASP A 92 0.69 18.08 27.09
C ASP A 92 -0.13 18.15 25.79
N VAL A 93 0.36 17.46 24.75
CA VAL A 93 -0.20 17.47 23.39
C VAL A 93 -1.48 16.65 23.35
N THR A 94 -2.56 17.22 22.82
CA THR A 94 -3.72 16.42 22.42
C THR A 94 -3.44 15.87 21.03
N VAL A 95 -3.34 14.54 20.90
CA VAL A 95 -3.15 13.90 19.59
C VAL A 95 -4.52 13.54 19.02
N VAL A 96 -4.81 14.04 17.82
CA VAL A 96 -6.05 13.80 17.09
C VAL A 96 -5.70 13.11 15.78
N GLY A 97 -6.20 11.89 15.58
CA GLY A 97 -5.94 11.11 14.37
C GLY A 97 -7.23 10.64 13.71
N SER A 98 -7.32 10.77 12.39
CA SER A 98 -8.46 10.30 11.59
C SER A 98 -8.06 9.14 10.68
N SER A 99 -8.83 8.06 10.64
CA SER A 99 -8.58 6.89 9.78
C SER A 99 -7.14 6.35 9.94
N LEU A 100 -6.31 6.41 8.88
CA LEU A 100 -4.87 6.11 8.92
C LEU A 100 -4.13 6.91 10.00
N GLY A 101 -4.42 8.20 10.16
CA GLY A 101 -3.88 9.04 11.23
C GLY A 101 -4.27 8.56 12.62
N GLY A 102 -5.44 7.93 12.76
CA GLY A 102 -5.88 7.28 14.00
C GLY A 102 -5.06 6.03 14.32
N TRP A 103 -4.69 5.25 13.30
CA TRP A 103 -3.75 4.13 13.45
C TRP A 103 -2.37 4.63 13.90
N ILE A 104 -1.81 5.62 13.21
CA ILE A 104 -0.53 6.24 13.58
C ILE A 104 -0.58 6.75 15.03
N ALA A 105 -1.65 7.46 15.42
CA ALA A 105 -1.80 7.99 16.78
C ALA A 105 -1.86 6.88 17.85
N ALA A 106 -2.52 5.75 17.55
CA ALA A 106 -2.54 4.60 18.44
C ALA A 106 -1.15 3.94 18.57
N GLU A 107 -0.42 3.80 17.47
CA GLU A 107 0.97 3.27 17.46
C GLU A 107 1.91 4.19 18.25
N MET A 108 1.77 5.51 18.12
CA MET A 108 2.49 6.49 18.95
C MET A 108 2.19 6.28 20.44
N ALA A 109 0.90 6.14 20.79
CA ALA A 109 0.45 6.03 22.17
C ALA A 109 0.88 4.73 22.85
N VAL A 110 0.94 3.59 22.13
CA VAL A 110 1.45 2.33 22.71
C VAL A 110 2.97 2.38 22.93
N LYS A 111 3.70 3.16 22.12
CA LYS A 111 5.15 3.36 22.24
C LYS A 111 5.51 4.29 23.39
N CYS A 112 5.03 5.53 23.33
CA CYS A 112 5.38 6.57 24.29
C CYS A 112 4.31 7.67 24.34
N SER A 113 3.59 7.73 25.46
CA SER A 113 2.55 8.74 25.72
C SER A 113 2.98 9.88 26.65
N ASP A 114 4.25 9.94 27.06
CA ASP A 114 4.76 10.88 28.09
C ASP A 114 4.51 12.36 27.75
N ARG A 115 4.35 12.69 26.47
CA ARG A 115 4.12 14.05 26.00
C ARG A 115 2.64 14.35 25.73
N PHE A 116 1.73 13.38 25.90
CA PHE A 116 0.34 13.51 25.48
C PHE A 116 -0.54 13.87 26.67
N SER A 117 -1.49 14.78 26.48
CA SER A 117 -2.54 15.07 27.46
C SER A 117 -3.84 14.30 27.20
N GLY A 118 -4.03 13.81 25.97
CA GLY A 118 -5.19 13.01 25.58
C GLY A 118 -5.08 12.53 24.14
N LEU A 119 -5.94 11.57 23.78
CA LEU A 119 -6.01 10.97 22.46
C LEU A 119 -7.44 11.07 21.91
N VAL A 120 -7.59 11.51 20.67
CA VAL A 120 -8.87 11.53 19.96
C VAL A 120 -8.71 10.73 18.67
N LEU A 121 -9.46 9.65 18.55
CA LEU A 121 -9.40 8.74 17.41
C LEU A 121 -10.71 8.83 16.62
N VAL A 122 -10.64 9.31 15.39
CA VAL A 122 -11.80 9.49 14.50
C VAL A 122 -11.79 8.38 13.46
N ALA A 123 -12.78 7.48 13.53
CA ALA A 123 -12.87 6.31 12.66
C ALA A 123 -11.52 5.61 12.43
N PRO A 124 -10.75 5.30 13.50
CA PRO A 124 -9.36 4.87 13.34
C PRO A 124 -9.28 3.51 12.65
N LEU A 125 -8.27 3.37 11.79
CA LEU A 125 -7.80 2.08 11.31
C LEU A 125 -6.78 1.49 12.30
N GLY A 126 -6.07 0.43 11.92
CA GLY A 126 -4.97 -0.12 12.73
C GLY A 126 -5.28 -1.41 13.47
N ILE A 127 -6.56 -1.73 13.70
CA ILE A 127 -6.98 -3.00 14.32
C ILE A 127 -8.07 -3.69 13.52
N LYS A 128 -7.98 -5.02 13.49
CA LYS A 128 -9.04 -5.92 13.02
C LYS A 128 -9.77 -6.52 14.22
N VAL A 129 -11.10 -6.42 14.24
CA VAL A 129 -11.92 -6.76 15.43
C VAL A 129 -12.63 -8.11 15.26
N GLY A 130 -13.23 -8.33 14.09
CA GLY A 130 -13.89 -9.56 13.69
C GLY A 130 -12.92 -10.70 13.42
N ASP A 131 -13.48 -11.89 13.20
CA ASP A 131 -12.72 -13.10 12.90
C ASP A 131 -12.04 -13.04 11.52
N ARG A 132 -11.32 -14.11 11.16
CA ARG A 132 -10.55 -14.17 9.90
C ARG A 132 -11.42 -14.01 8.63
N GLU A 133 -12.69 -14.40 8.68
CA GLU A 133 -13.58 -14.46 7.52
C GLU A 133 -14.38 -13.16 7.37
N THR A 134 -14.52 -12.41 8.47
CA THR A 134 -15.22 -11.14 8.51
C THR A 134 -14.35 -10.03 7.92
N ARG A 135 -14.82 -9.36 6.86
CA ARG A 135 -14.11 -8.21 6.26
C ARG A 135 -14.45 -6.92 7.01
N ASP A 136 -13.77 -6.68 8.13
CA ASP A 136 -13.97 -5.46 8.95
C ASP A 136 -13.48 -4.18 8.26
N ILE A 137 -12.43 -4.32 7.44
CA ILE A 137 -11.81 -3.22 6.71
C ILE A 137 -12.03 -3.49 5.21
N PRO A 138 -12.90 -2.70 4.53
CA PRO A 138 -13.13 -2.82 3.10
C PRO A 138 -11.86 -2.62 2.29
N ASP A 139 -11.75 -3.29 1.14
CA ASP A 139 -10.59 -3.11 0.28
C ASP A 139 -10.78 -1.97 -0.70
N ILE A 140 -10.37 -0.78 -0.28
CA ILE A 140 -10.56 0.45 -1.05
C ILE A 140 -9.79 0.49 -2.37
N PHE A 141 -8.83 -0.43 -2.60
CA PHE A 141 -8.12 -0.54 -3.87
C PHE A 141 -8.80 -1.52 -4.85
N ALA A 142 -9.68 -2.38 -4.33
CA ALA A 142 -10.44 -3.34 -5.12
C ALA A 142 -11.88 -2.88 -5.42
N LEU A 143 -12.41 -1.94 -4.64
CA LEU A 143 -13.78 -1.45 -4.78
C LEU A 143 -13.90 -0.29 -5.79
N PRO A 144 -15.05 -0.16 -6.48
CA PRO A 144 -15.36 1.03 -7.27
C PRO A 144 -15.30 2.31 -6.42
N PRO A 145 -14.83 3.44 -6.97
CA PRO A 145 -14.73 4.70 -6.22
C PRO A 145 -16.03 5.18 -5.58
N ASP A 146 -17.19 4.96 -6.24
CA ASP A 146 -18.49 5.35 -5.68
C ASP A 146 -18.91 4.48 -4.49
N GLU A 147 -18.50 3.21 -4.48
CA GLU A 147 -18.71 2.31 -3.35
C GLU A 147 -17.81 2.70 -2.16
N VAL A 148 -16.53 3.02 -2.42
CA VAL A 148 -15.62 3.55 -1.38
C VAL A 148 -16.18 4.82 -0.75
N ALA A 149 -16.67 5.77 -1.57
CA ALA A 149 -17.26 7.00 -1.08
C ALA A 149 -18.50 6.77 -0.21
N ARG A 150 -19.36 5.80 -0.56
CA ARG A 150 -20.52 5.40 0.27
C ARG A 150 -20.13 4.79 1.62
N LEU A 151 -18.99 4.12 1.68
CA LEU A 151 -18.47 3.52 2.91
C LEU A 151 -17.80 4.56 3.82
N GLN A 152 -17.09 5.52 3.24
CA GLN A 152 -16.39 6.58 3.99
C GLN A 152 -17.33 7.70 4.45
N TYR A 153 -18.35 8.06 3.66
CA TYR A 153 -19.17 9.24 3.90
C TYR A 153 -20.66 8.92 3.96
N ARG A 154 -21.33 9.50 4.97
CA ARG A 154 -22.80 9.44 5.10
C ARG A 154 -23.52 10.10 3.91
N ASP A 155 -22.92 11.14 3.35
CA ASP A 155 -23.42 11.86 2.18
C ASP A 155 -22.29 12.00 1.14
N PRO A 156 -22.14 11.00 0.24
CA PRO A 156 -21.06 10.98 -0.75
C PRO A 156 -21.09 12.16 -1.73
N ALA A 157 -22.26 12.79 -1.92
CA ALA A 157 -22.38 13.93 -2.83
C ALA A 157 -21.59 15.15 -2.32
N LYS A 158 -21.35 15.26 -1.00
CA LYS A 158 -20.56 16.34 -0.40
C LYS A 158 -19.06 16.22 -0.61
N VAL A 159 -18.59 15.06 -1.05
CA VAL A 159 -17.17 14.76 -1.27
C VAL A 159 -16.88 14.32 -2.70
N ALA A 160 -17.87 14.43 -3.58
CA ALA A 160 -17.67 14.15 -5.00
C ALA A 160 -16.70 15.17 -5.58
N VAL A 161 -15.57 14.68 -6.10
CA VAL A 161 -14.53 15.50 -6.73
C VAL A 161 -14.66 15.38 -8.24
N ASP A 162 -14.95 16.51 -8.91
CA ASP A 162 -14.84 16.60 -10.36
C ASP A 162 -13.37 16.81 -10.74
N HIS A 163 -12.70 15.71 -11.08
CA HIS A 163 -11.28 15.70 -11.44
C HIS A 163 -11.00 16.55 -12.70
N GLY A 164 -11.99 16.80 -13.56
CA GLY A 164 -11.83 17.65 -14.74
C GLY A 164 -11.71 19.14 -14.41
N GLN A 165 -12.03 19.54 -13.17
CA GLN A 165 -11.91 20.92 -12.68
C GLN A 165 -10.67 21.14 -11.80
N LEU A 166 -9.88 20.08 -11.56
CA LEU A 166 -8.68 20.17 -10.75
C LEU A 166 -7.46 20.59 -11.58
N SER A 167 -6.54 21.31 -10.96
CA SER A 167 -5.23 21.59 -11.55
C SER A 167 -4.34 20.35 -11.56
N ASP A 168 -3.30 20.35 -12.40
CA ASP A 168 -2.30 19.28 -12.45
C ASP A 168 -1.63 19.05 -11.08
N ASP A 169 -1.41 20.11 -10.31
CA ASP A 169 -0.85 20.02 -8.95
C ASP A 169 -1.82 19.31 -7.99
N GLN A 170 -3.11 19.65 -8.03
CA GLN A 170 -4.12 18.98 -7.21
C GLN A 170 -4.28 17.50 -7.59
N LEU A 171 -4.28 17.19 -8.89
CA LEU A 171 -4.31 15.80 -9.38
C LEU A 171 -3.05 15.03 -8.95
N THR A 172 -1.89 15.69 -8.97
CA THR A 172 -0.62 15.11 -8.50
C THR A 172 -0.69 14.81 -7.01
N VAL A 173 -1.22 15.72 -6.18
CA VAL A 173 -1.42 15.48 -4.74
C VAL A 173 -2.34 14.29 -4.49
N ILE A 174 -3.46 14.16 -5.21
CA ILE A 174 -4.36 13.01 -5.09
C ILE A 174 -3.64 11.70 -5.43
N ALA A 175 -2.87 11.68 -6.53
CA ALA A 175 -2.11 10.51 -6.93
C ALA A 175 -1.05 10.13 -5.88
N ARG A 176 -0.31 11.11 -5.36
CA ARG A 176 0.69 10.94 -4.29
C ARG A 176 0.07 10.40 -3.01
N ASN A 177 -1.08 10.94 -2.58
CA ASN A 177 -1.78 10.46 -1.39
C ASN A 177 -2.21 8.98 -1.54
N ARG A 178 -2.68 8.59 -2.73
CA ARG A 178 -3.07 7.20 -3.01
C ARG A 178 -1.86 6.26 -3.05
N GLU A 179 -0.74 6.69 -3.62
CA GLU A 179 0.51 5.93 -3.65
C GLU A 179 1.08 5.73 -2.24
N ALA A 180 1.16 6.81 -1.45
CA ALA A 180 1.65 6.76 -0.08
C ALA A 180 0.73 5.95 0.84
N THR A 181 -0.59 6.05 0.67
CA THR A 181 -1.55 5.17 1.38
C THR A 181 -1.28 3.71 1.07
N ALA A 182 -1.04 3.36 -0.21
CA ALA A 182 -0.68 1.99 -0.57
C ALA A 182 0.64 1.58 0.08
N LEU A 183 1.68 2.43 0.08
CA LEU A 183 2.94 2.14 0.75
C LEU A 183 2.74 1.75 2.22
N TYR A 184 2.04 2.58 2.99
CA TYR A 184 1.93 2.39 4.45
C TYR A 184 0.88 1.36 4.88
N ALA A 185 -0.16 1.15 4.06
CA ALA A 185 -1.34 0.39 4.49
C ALA A 185 -1.64 -0.85 3.63
N TRP A 186 -0.76 -1.24 2.71
CA TRP A 186 -0.96 -2.43 1.89
C TRP A 186 -0.63 -3.73 2.62
N GLU A 187 0.50 -3.77 3.32
CA GLU A 187 0.94 -4.96 4.05
C GLU A 187 1.54 -4.61 5.41
N PRO A 188 0.95 -5.10 6.52
CA PRO A 188 -0.38 -5.72 6.62
C PRO A 188 -1.52 -4.74 6.27
N TYR A 189 -2.56 -5.23 5.59
CA TYR A 189 -3.63 -4.41 5.01
C TYR A 189 -4.38 -3.57 6.07
N PHE A 190 -4.12 -2.26 6.12
CA PHE A 190 -4.76 -1.26 6.99
C PHE A 190 -4.85 -1.58 8.50
N HIS A 191 -4.08 -2.56 8.99
CA HIS A 191 -4.01 -2.86 10.41
C HIS A 191 -2.70 -3.52 10.77
N ASN A 192 -2.25 -3.30 12.01
CA ASN A 192 -1.15 -4.07 12.59
C ASN A 192 -1.75 -5.27 13.37
N PRO A 193 -1.49 -6.53 12.97
CA PRO A 193 -2.00 -7.71 13.65
C PRO A 193 -1.61 -7.79 15.14
N LYS A 194 -0.56 -7.08 15.54
CA LYS A 194 -0.08 -7.01 16.92
C LYS A 194 -0.58 -5.78 17.68
N LEU A 195 -1.15 -4.77 17.04
CA LEU A 195 -1.56 -3.56 17.76
C LEU A 195 -2.64 -3.85 18.80
N ARG A 196 -3.63 -4.70 18.47
CA ARG A 196 -4.73 -5.08 19.37
C ARG A 196 -4.24 -5.56 20.74
N GLN A 197 -3.22 -6.41 20.78
CA GLN A 197 -2.68 -6.91 22.05
C GLN A 197 -1.92 -5.84 22.85
N TRP A 198 -1.47 -4.75 22.22
CA TRP A 198 -0.73 -3.66 22.86
C TRP A 198 -1.60 -2.48 23.31
N LEU A 199 -2.86 -2.41 22.88
CA LEU A 199 -3.77 -1.31 23.23
C LEU A 199 -3.93 -1.10 24.75
N HIS A 200 -3.72 -2.14 25.57
CA HIS A 200 -3.72 -2.04 27.03
C HIS A 200 -2.67 -1.06 27.59
N ARG A 201 -1.66 -0.68 26.80
CA ARG A 201 -0.64 0.32 27.18
C ARG A 201 -1.16 1.76 27.09
N ILE A 202 -2.25 2.00 26.37
CA ILE A 202 -2.86 3.33 26.26
C ILE A 202 -3.67 3.62 27.53
N THR A 203 -3.05 4.33 28.49
CA THR A 203 -3.72 4.75 29.75
C THR A 203 -4.23 6.19 29.71
N LEU A 204 -4.07 6.88 28.58
CA LEU A 204 -4.50 8.27 28.39
C LEU A 204 -6.03 8.38 28.35
N PRO A 205 -6.61 9.52 28.77
CA PRO A 205 -7.98 9.86 28.39
C PRO A 205 -8.11 9.81 26.87
N THR A 206 -8.94 8.88 26.39
CA THR A 206 -9.11 8.60 24.96
C THR A 206 -10.56 8.77 24.55
N LEU A 207 -10.82 9.60 23.55
CA LEU A 207 -12.12 9.75 22.91
C LEU A 207 -12.11 9.00 21.57
N LEU A 208 -12.95 7.99 21.44
CA LEU A 208 -13.16 7.27 20.18
C LEU A 208 -14.45 7.81 19.52
N LEU A 209 -14.32 8.32 18.31
CA LEU A 209 -15.43 8.78 17.47
C LEU A 209 -15.63 7.77 16.33
N SER A 210 -16.64 6.92 16.44
CA SER A 210 -17.01 5.97 15.38
C SER A 210 -18.00 6.60 14.41
N ILE A 211 -17.90 6.26 13.13
CA ILE A 211 -18.94 6.57 12.15
C ILE A 211 -20.04 5.51 12.30
N ASP A 212 -21.20 5.92 12.79
CA ASP A 212 -22.39 5.05 12.80
C ASP A 212 -23.00 5.02 11.39
N SER A 213 -22.94 3.84 10.77
CA SER A 213 -23.60 3.53 9.50
C SER A 213 -25.10 3.28 9.65
N SER A 214 -25.62 3.25 10.89
CA SER A 214 -27.05 3.15 11.16
C SER A 214 -27.76 4.49 10.88
N PRO A 215 -29.01 4.47 10.38
CA PRO A 215 -29.87 5.66 10.38
C PRO A 215 -30.08 6.15 11.82
N PRO A 216 -30.26 7.48 12.05
CA PRO A 216 -30.18 8.07 13.37
C PRO A 216 -31.12 7.41 14.37
N ARG A 217 -30.56 6.75 15.39
CA ARG A 217 -31.29 6.39 16.61
C ARG A 217 -31.17 7.50 17.63
N THR A 218 -32.31 8.08 17.99
CA THR A 218 -32.46 8.97 19.13
C THR A 218 -32.26 8.18 20.42
N THR A 219 -31.13 8.38 21.12
CA THR A 219 -30.90 8.36 22.59
C THR A 219 -29.50 7.85 22.95
N ALA A 220 -28.77 8.63 23.76
CA ALA A 220 -27.41 8.37 24.21
C ALA A 220 -27.39 7.65 25.56
N THR A 221 -26.50 6.66 25.73
CA THR A 221 -26.04 6.21 27.07
C THR A 221 -24.54 5.93 27.07
N ARG A 222 -23.91 6.20 28.21
CA ARG A 222 -22.48 6.48 28.42
C ARG A 222 -21.99 5.59 29.59
N SER A 223 -20.91 4.84 29.44
CA SER A 223 -20.12 4.21 30.52
C SER A 223 -18.83 3.60 29.91
N GLY A 224 -17.62 3.58 30.48
CA GLY A 224 -17.03 3.83 31.80
C GLY A 224 -15.47 3.82 31.70
N PRO A 225 -14.68 3.79 32.82
CA PRO A 225 -13.43 4.57 33.01
C PRO A 225 -12.08 3.77 33.13
N PRO A 226 -10.90 4.45 33.27
CA PRO A 226 -9.55 3.94 32.94
C PRO A 226 -8.62 3.60 34.15
N PHE A 227 -7.51 2.88 33.91
CA PHE A 227 -6.51 2.50 34.92
C PHE A 227 -5.09 3.06 34.64
N ARG A 228 -4.37 3.39 35.72
CA ARG A 228 -3.15 4.23 35.84
C ARG A 228 -1.80 3.48 35.77
N ALA A 229 -0.76 4.26 35.44
CA ALA A 229 0.65 3.94 35.18
C ALA A 229 1.63 3.87 36.39
N ARG A 230 2.88 3.40 36.14
CA ARG A 230 4.22 3.76 36.72
C ARG A 230 5.28 2.79 36.15
N GLY A 231 6.52 3.08 35.73
CA GLY A 231 7.38 4.28 35.70
C GLY A 231 8.76 4.01 36.35
N SER A 232 9.88 3.95 35.59
CA SER A 232 11.21 4.51 35.97
C SER A 232 12.32 4.28 34.92
N ARG A 233 13.05 5.36 34.59
CA ARG A 233 14.23 5.47 33.71
C ARG A 233 15.56 5.24 34.46
N ARG A 234 16.65 4.98 33.71
CA ARG A 234 17.98 5.61 33.91
C ARG A 234 18.86 5.49 32.65
N SER A 235 19.66 6.53 32.41
CA SER A 235 20.49 6.82 31.23
C SER A 235 21.96 6.98 31.62
N ILE A 236 22.90 6.59 30.75
CA ILE A 236 24.31 7.06 30.76
C ILE A 236 24.85 7.07 29.31
N GLY A 237 25.52 8.15 28.90
CA GLY A 237 26.56 8.22 27.85
C GLY A 237 27.78 8.95 28.44
N PRO A 238 28.76 9.51 27.68
CA PRO A 238 29.12 9.38 26.25
C PRO A 238 30.68 9.27 26.01
N ALA A 239 31.15 9.23 24.74
CA ALA A 239 32.46 9.75 24.21
C ALA A 239 32.68 9.29 22.73
N THR A 240 32.70 10.16 21.70
CA THR A 240 33.85 10.77 20.96
C THR A 240 34.89 9.75 20.42
N SER A 241 35.53 9.81 19.23
CA SER A 241 35.66 10.65 18.02
C SER A 241 36.43 9.76 16.98
N ARG A 242 36.36 9.90 15.65
CA ARG A 242 37.28 10.67 14.78
C ARG A 242 37.07 10.29 13.30
N THR A 243 37.44 11.25 12.46
CA THR A 243 37.34 11.42 11.01
C THR A 243 38.30 10.58 10.14
N SER A 244 37.91 10.29 8.89
CA SER A 244 38.84 10.29 7.74
C SER A 244 38.12 10.62 6.42
N LYS A 245 38.75 11.49 5.63
CA LYS A 245 38.27 12.14 4.39
C LYS A 245 38.50 11.30 3.12
N SER A 246 37.66 11.59 2.12
CA SER A 246 37.98 11.81 0.70
C SER A 246 38.33 10.62 -0.21
N ARG A 247 37.51 10.41 -1.25
CA ARG A 247 37.86 10.81 -2.64
C ARG A 247 36.69 10.60 -3.62
N ARG A 248 36.28 11.68 -4.29
CA ARG A 248 35.63 11.66 -5.62
C ARG A 248 36.72 11.64 -6.70
N PRO A 249 36.38 11.19 -7.92
CA PRO A 249 36.89 11.83 -9.12
C PRO A 249 35.77 12.49 -9.93
N SER A 250 36.23 13.43 -10.76
CA SER A 250 35.55 14.51 -11.45
C SER A 250 35.05 14.15 -12.86
N SER A 251 34.15 15.00 -13.31
CA SER A 251 33.67 15.27 -14.66
C SER A 251 34.72 15.26 -15.79
N SER A 252 34.29 14.84 -16.98
CA SER A 252 34.35 15.69 -18.19
C SER A 252 33.47 15.13 -19.31
N ALA A 253 32.76 16.04 -19.97
CA ALA A 253 31.99 15.81 -21.18
C ALA A 253 32.88 15.99 -22.41
N SER A 254 32.61 15.23 -23.46
CA SER A 254 32.93 15.62 -24.84
C SER A 254 31.88 15.05 -25.78
N ALA A 255 31.12 15.96 -26.39
CA ALA A 255 30.27 15.69 -27.54
C ALA A 255 31.16 15.36 -28.74
N ASP A 256 30.85 14.28 -29.44
CA ASP A 256 31.41 14.04 -30.77
C ASP A 256 30.28 13.71 -31.75
N SER A 257 30.22 14.53 -32.78
CA SER A 257 29.22 14.55 -33.83
C SER A 257 29.78 13.83 -35.04
N SER A 258 29.25 12.66 -35.37
CA SER A 258 29.38 12.13 -36.73
C SER A 258 28.08 11.45 -37.15
N ALA A 259 27.49 12.00 -38.20
CA ALA A 259 26.33 11.48 -38.89
C ALA A 259 26.71 10.17 -39.57
N SER A 260 26.27 9.06 -38.98
CA SER A 260 26.32 7.72 -39.56
C SER A 260 24.93 7.37 -40.12
N GLU A 261 24.89 7.05 -41.40
CA GLU A 261 23.73 6.59 -42.16
C GLU A 261 22.90 5.55 -41.38
N ARG A 262 21.69 5.93 -41.00
CA ARG A 262 20.70 5.01 -40.44
C ARG A 262 20.23 4.06 -41.54
N ARG A 263 20.91 2.93 -41.71
CA ARG A 263 20.26 1.71 -42.22
C ARG A 263 19.06 1.46 -41.30
N ARG A 264 17.84 1.63 -41.83
CA ARG A 264 16.64 1.13 -41.17
C ARG A 264 16.76 -0.39 -41.14
N THR A 265 17.32 -0.93 -40.07
CA THR A 265 17.13 -2.33 -39.71
C THR A 265 15.62 -2.49 -39.55
N LEU A 266 14.98 -3.18 -40.50
CA LEU A 266 13.61 -3.64 -40.29
C LEU A 266 13.65 -4.51 -39.05
N VAL A 267 13.18 -3.96 -37.92
CA VAL A 267 12.99 -4.74 -36.70
C VAL A 267 11.94 -5.78 -37.05
N ALA A 268 12.34 -7.05 -37.10
CA ALA A 268 11.39 -8.14 -37.32
C ALA A 268 10.30 -8.05 -36.25
N MET A 269 9.04 -7.92 -36.67
CA MET A 269 7.91 -7.96 -35.76
C MET A 269 7.88 -9.32 -35.06
N ARG A 270 7.85 -9.31 -33.73
CA ARG A 270 7.65 -10.51 -32.92
C ARG A 270 6.17 -10.65 -32.61
N ALA A 271 5.64 -11.85 -32.78
CA ALA A 271 4.27 -12.21 -32.42
C ALA A 271 4.31 -13.26 -31.31
N TRP A 272 3.50 -13.04 -30.26
CA TRP A 272 3.43 -13.90 -29.09
C TRP A 272 2.13 -14.70 -29.10
N PHE A 273 2.22 -16.01 -28.86
CA PHE A 273 1.06 -16.84 -28.60
C PHE A 273 0.75 -16.86 -27.10
N PHE A 274 -0.51 -16.64 -26.76
CA PHE A 274 -1.00 -16.58 -25.39
C PHE A 274 -2.31 -17.34 -25.24
N SER A 275 -2.40 -18.09 -24.14
CA SER A 275 -3.61 -18.74 -23.68
C SER A 275 -3.72 -18.55 -22.17
N GLU A 276 -4.94 -18.31 -21.70
CA GLU A 276 -5.26 -18.26 -20.28
C GLU A 276 -5.20 -19.65 -19.63
N ASN A 277 -5.15 -20.75 -20.39
CA ASN A 277 -5.08 -22.12 -19.87
C ASN A 277 -6.24 -22.49 -18.93
N ALA A 278 -7.47 -22.14 -19.35
CA ALA A 278 -8.65 -22.27 -18.52
C ALA A 278 -9.08 -23.73 -18.27
N TYR A 279 -9.58 -23.97 -17.06
CA TYR A 279 -10.40 -25.13 -16.76
C TYR A 279 -11.86 -24.82 -17.11
N HIS A 280 -12.28 -25.26 -18.28
CA HIS A 280 -13.57 -24.87 -18.87
C HIS A 280 -14.73 -25.84 -18.54
N LEU A 281 -14.46 -26.97 -17.88
CA LEU A 281 -15.45 -28.00 -17.56
C LEU A 281 -16.12 -27.72 -16.21
N LEU A 282 -16.83 -26.59 -16.14
CA LEU A 282 -17.58 -26.17 -14.96
C LEU A 282 -19.06 -26.53 -15.09
N PRO A 283 -19.77 -26.73 -13.96
CA PRO A 283 -21.22 -26.84 -13.95
C PRO A 283 -21.89 -25.52 -14.34
N ASP A 284 -23.23 -25.49 -14.35
CA ASP A 284 -23.99 -24.25 -14.60
C ASP A 284 -23.54 -23.15 -13.62
N SER A 285 -23.45 -21.90 -14.11
CA SER A 285 -22.96 -20.78 -13.30
C SER A 285 -23.82 -20.45 -12.09
N LYS A 286 -25.03 -21.03 -11.98
CA LYS A 286 -25.88 -20.96 -10.79
C LYS A 286 -25.44 -21.88 -9.65
N GLU A 287 -24.53 -22.83 -9.89
CA GLU A 287 -24.07 -23.82 -8.91
C GLU A 287 -22.87 -23.36 -8.06
N TYR A 288 -22.35 -22.16 -8.31
CA TYR A 288 -21.25 -21.56 -7.58
C TYR A 288 -21.34 -20.04 -7.56
N ASP A 289 -20.76 -19.41 -6.53
CA ASP A 289 -20.81 -17.96 -6.38
C ASP A 289 -19.89 -17.23 -7.37
N SER A 290 -18.69 -17.77 -7.60
CA SER A 290 -17.67 -17.14 -8.44
C SER A 290 -16.65 -18.17 -8.93
N ILE A 291 -16.21 -18.02 -10.18
CA ILE A 291 -15.09 -18.79 -10.75
C ILE A 291 -13.72 -18.34 -10.23
N ARG A 292 -13.66 -17.20 -9.53
CA ARG A 292 -12.44 -16.61 -8.95
C ARG A 292 -12.51 -16.65 -7.43
N VAL A 293 -11.46 -17.16 -6.79
CA VAL A 293 -11.19 -17.21 -5.33
C VAL A 293 -12.18 -18.01 -4.49
N LYS A 294 -13.43 -18.19 -4.93
CA LYS A 294 -14.49 -18.90 -4.20
C LYS A 294 -14.95 -20.20 -4.86
N LEU A 295 -14.35 -20.59 -5.98
CA LEU A 295 -14.75 -21.81 -6.67
C LEU A 295 -14.36 -23.05 -5.85
N PRO A 296 -15.31 -23.93 -5.47
CA PRO A 296 -15.00 -25.13 -4.70
C PRO A 296 -14.15 -26.14 -5.50
N ASN A 297 -13.12 -26.71 -4.86
CA ASN A 297 -12.24 -27.72 -5.48
C ASN A 297 -12.97 -29.00 -5.94
N ARG A 298 -14.19 -29.28 -5.43
CA ARG A 298 -15.00 -30.41 -5.89
C ARG A 298 -15.37 -30.36 -7.37
N TYR A 299 -15.27 -29.18 -8.01
CA TYR A 299 -15.52 -29.02 -9.44
C TYR A 299 -14.26 -29.24 -10.30
N TYR A 300 -13.11 -29.49 -9.68
CA TYR A 300 -11.86 -29.80 -10.37
C TYR A 300 -11.60 -31.31 -10.38
N ASP A 301 -11.61 -31.91 -11.57
CA ASP A 301 -11.15 -33.29 -11.75
C ASP A 301 -9.65 -33.30 -12.06
N PRO A 302 -8.81 -33.92 -11.22
CA PRO A 302 -7.36 -33.93 -11.41
C PRO A 302 -6.91 -34.67 -12.67
N LYS A 303 -7.67 -35.65 -13.18
CA LYS A 303 -7.32 -36.36 -14.42
C LYS A 303 -7.51 -35.46 -15.63
N ILE A 304 -8.65 -34.76 -15.69
CA ILE A 304 -8.92 -33.79 -16.75
C ILE A 304 -7.94 -32.62 -16.64
N GLY A 305 -7.68 -32.16 -15.42
CA GLY A 305 -6.67 -31.13 -15.16
C GLY A 305 -5.29 -31.50 -15.73
N ALA A 306 -4.84 -32.74 -15.51
CA ALA A 306 -3.59 -33.24 -16.08
C ALA A 306 -3.62 -33.21 -17.62
N ASP A 307 -4.67 -33.74 -18.24
CA ASP A 307 -4.83 -33.73 -19.71
C ASP A 307 -4.78 -32.30 -20.28
N LEU A 308 -5.39 -31.33 -19.59
CA LEU A 308 -5.35 -29.92 -19.96
C LEU A 308 -3.94 -29.33 -19.86
N TYR A 309 -3.19 -29.57 -18.79
CA TYR A 309 -1.81 -29.10 -18.68
C TYR A 309 -0.93 -29.63 -19.83
N HIS A 310 -1.02 -30.92 -20.14
CA HIS A 310 -0.28 -31.52 -21.24
C HIS A 310 -0.67 -30.90 -22.58
N ARG A 311 -1.97 -30.73 -22.81
CA ARG A 311 -2.49 -30.07 -24.01
C ARG A 311 -1.94 -28.65 -24.17
N PHE A 312 -1.95 -27.81 -23.12
CA PHE A 312 -1.45 -26.43 -23.22
C PHE A 312 0.06 -26.37 -23.49
N ILE A 313 0.84 -27.28 -22.89
CA ILE A 313 2.27 -27.42 -23.20
C ILE A 313 2.48 -27.76 -24.68
N ASP A 314 1.69 -28.68 -25.23
CA ASP A 314 1.77 -29.04 -26.65
C ASP A 314 1.32 -27.88 -27.56
N GLU A 315 0.30 -27.11 -27.18
CA GLU A 315 -0.12 -25.90 -27.91
C GLU A 315 1.01 -24.87 -28.01
N TRP A 316 1.76 -24.61 -26.93
CA TRP A 316 2.92 -23.70 -26.98
C TRP A 316 4.07 -24.25 -27.82
N LYS A 317 4.30 -25.56 -27.81
CA LYS A 317 5.31 -26.19 -28.68
C LYS A 317 4.93 -26.05 -30.16
N ILE A 318 3.65 -26.22 -30.49
CA ILE A 318 3.14 -25.95 -31.85
C ILE A 318 3.32 -24.47 -32.21
N ALA A 319 3.08 -23.55 -31.28
CA ALA A 319 3.31 -22.13 -31.52
C ALA A 319 4.78 -21.83 -31.89
N GLU A 320 5.74 -22.45 -31.20
CA GLU A 320 7.16 -22.36 -31.57
C GLU A 320 7.43 -22.92 -32.96
N ASP A 321 6.86 -24.08 -33.32
CA ASP A 321 7.04 -24.69 -34.64
C ASP A 321 6.52 -23.79 -35.77
N LEU A 322 5.50 -22.98 -35.48
CA LEU A 322 4.93 -21.97 -36.37
C LEU A 322 5.71 -20.64 -36.37
N GLY A 323 6.75 -20.52 -35.55
CA GLY A 323 7.58 -19.31 -35.47
C GLY A 323 7.02 -18.20 -34.58
N LEU A 324 6.08 -18.52 -33.68
CA LEU A 324 5.57 -17.61 -32.67
C LEU A 324 6.40 -17.70 -31.38
N GLU A 325 6.51 -16.59 -30.68
CA GLU A 325 7.07 -16.53 -29.33
C GLU A 325 6.03 -17.02 -28.30
N ILE A 326 6.45 -17.42 -27.11
CA ILE A 326 5.55 -18.04 -26.11
C ILE A 326 5.33 -17.11 -24.93
N MET A 327 4.06 -16.83 -24.62
CA MET A 327 3.67 -16.01 -23.48
C MET A 327 2.80 -16.79 -22.50
N VAL A 328 3.10 -16.69 -21.21
CA VAL A 328 2.28 -17.23 -20.12
C VAL A 328 1.92 -16.14 -19.10
N ASN A 329 0.84 -16.35 -18.36
CA ASN A 329 0.46 -15.56 -17.20
C ASN A 329 0.25 -16.47 -15.98
N GLU A 330 0.10 -15.83 -14.82
CA GLU A 330 -0.12 -16.48 -13.53
C GLU A 330 -1.43 -15.96 -12.92
N HIS A 331 -2.22 -16.87 -12.36
CA HIS A 331 -3.39 -16.54 -11.55
C HIS A 331 -3.60 -17.58 -10.45
N HIS A 332 -4.20 -17.15 -9.34
CA HIS A 332 -4.44 -18.01 -8.19
C HIS A 332 -5.93 -18.29 -7.99
N GLN A 333 -6.25 -19.55 -7.69
CA GLN A 333 -7.59 -19.99 -7.28
C GLN A 333 -8.71 -19.54 -8.24
N THR A 334 -8.51 -19.66 -9.54
CA THR A 334 -9.50 -19.33 -10.57
C THR A 334 -9.59 -20.40 -11.63
N ALA A 335 -10.79 -20.65 -12.17
CA ALA A 335 -10.94 -21.55 -13.32
C ALA A 335 -10.50 -20.91 -14.65
N THR A 336 -10.29 -19.59 -14.68
CA THR A 336 -9.86 -18.90 -15.91
C THR A 336 -8.44 -19.24 -16.30
N ASN A 337 -7.58 -19.63 -15.34
CA ASN A 337 -6.21 -20.00 -15.60
C ASN A 337 -5.72 -21.05 -14.59
N LEU A 338 -5.27 -22.18 -15.13
CA LEU A 338 -4.72 -23.29 -14.35
C LEU A 338 -3.30 -23.10 -13.88
N ASN A 339 -2.61 -22.02 -14.24
CA ASN A 339 -1.21 -21.80 -13.93
C ASN A 339 -1.02 -20.91 -12.68
N PRO A 340 -0.85 -21.49 -11.47
CA PRO A 340 -0.57 -20.73 -10.24
C PRO A 340 0.92 -20.40 -10.07
N SER A 341 1.80 -20.85 -10.98
CA SER A 341 3.23 -20.56 -10.91
C SER A 341 3.83 -20.52 -12.31
N ALA A 342 4.00 -19.32 -12.84
CA ALA A 342 4.60 -19.09 -14.15
C ALA A 342 6.02 -19.67 -14.23
N ALA A 343 6.81 -19.59 -13.14
CA ALA A 343 8.16 -20.14 -13.10
C ALA A 343 8.20 -21.66 -13.35
N VAL A 344 7.23 -22.43 -12.81
CA VAL A 344 7.19 -23.89 -12.98
C VAL A 344 6.89 -24.27 -14.42
N VAL A 345 5.83 -23.67 -15.01
CA VAL A 345 5.46 -23.92 -16.41
C VAL A 345 6.57 -23.45 -17.36
N MET A 346 7.21 -22.31 -17.04
CA MET A 346 8.34 -21.81 -17.83
C MET A 346 9.57 -22.72 -17.75
N GLY A 347 9.82 -23.37 -16.61
CA GLY A 347 10.87 -24.38 -16.51
C GLY A 347 10.65 -25.54 -17.50
N ALA A 348 9.41 -26.03 -17.61
CA ALA A 348 9.04 -27.08 -18.56
C ALA A 348 9.19 -26.58 -20.02
N LEU A 349 8.65 -25.41 -20.34
CA LEU A 349 8.76 -24.84 -21.69
C LEU A 349 10.20 -24.55 -22.07
N ALA A 350 11.02 -24.03 -21.16
CA ALA A 350 12.45 -23.81 -21.39
C ALA A 350 13.19 -25.11 -21.74
N ARG A 351 12.72 -26.27 -21.25
CA ARG A 351 13.25 -27.60 -21.58
C ARG A 351 12.74 -28.15 -22.89
N ASP A 352 11.46 -27.97 -23.18
CA ASP A 352 10.84 -28.66 -24.30
C ASP A 352 10.97 -27.88 -25.61
N THR A 353 11.16 -26.56 -25.51
CA THR A 353 11.30 -25.64 -26.65
C THR A 353 12.76 -25.27 -26.90
N ARG A 354 13.10 -24.71 -28.07
CA ARG A 354 14.50 -24.43 -28.47
C ARG A 354 14.77 -23.03 -29.04
N LYS A 355 13.76 -22.38 -29.61
CA LYS A 355 13.86 -21.19 -30.46
C LYS A 355 13.08 -20.02 -29.86
N ALA A 356 11.83 -20.25 -29.46
CA ALA A 356 10.92 -19.21 -29.01
C ALA A 356 11.46 -18.49 -27.77
N ARG A 357 11.29 -17.17 -27.72
CA ARG A 357 11.39 -16.37 -26.52
C ARG A 357 10.23 -16.70 -25.60
N LEU A 358 10.51 -16.60 -24.32
CA LEU A 358 9.65 -17.08 -23.25
C LEU A 358 9.26 -15.90 -22.37
N LEU A 359 8.06 -15.35 -22.54
CA LEU A 359 7.59 -14.21 -21.78
C LEU A 359 6.66 -14.66 -20.67
N ILE A 360 7.00 -14.26 -19.45
CA ILE A 360 6.02 -14.20 -18.36
C ILE A 360 5.40 -12.82 -18.41
N LEU A 361 4.13 -12.73 -18.84
CA LEU A 361 3.41 -11.45 -19.00
C LEU A 361 3.39 -10.67 -17.68
N GLY A 362 3.25 -11.38 -16.56
CA GLY A 362 3.25 -10.77 -15.25
C GLY A 362 3.56 -11.74 -14.13
N ASN A 363 4.66 -11.49 -13.43
CA ASN A 363 4.89 -12.00 -12.09
C ASN A 363 4.15 -11.08 -11.09
N PRO A 364 3.12 -11.56 -10.37
CA PRO A 364 2.36 -10.75 -9.42
C PRO A 364 3.19 -10.57 -8.14
N ILE A 365 4.13 -9.62 -8.15
CA ILE A 365 5.10 -9.44 -7.06
C ILE A 365 4.41 -9.13 -5.72
N ALA A 366 3.23 -8.49 -5.76
CA ALA A 366 2.41 -8.24 -4.58
C ALA A 366 1.87 -9.52 -3.90
N ASN A 367 1.84 -10.65 -4.61
CA ASN A 367 1.45 -11.96 -4.06
C ASN A 367 2.64 -12.72 -3.45
N ARG A 368 3.84 -12.14 -3.45
CA ARG A 368 5.09 -12.80 -3.05
C ARG A 368 5.78 -11.99 -1.96
N ARG A 369 6.04 -12.62 -0.81
CA ARG A 369 6.71 -11.99 0.33
C ARG A 369 8.21 -11.82 0.10
N GLU A 370 8.81 -12.72 -0.68
CA GLU A 370 10.24 -12.78 -0.92
C GLU A 370 10.58 -12.40 -2.37
N PRO A 371 10.75 -11.10 -2.71
CA PRO A 371 11.08 -10.68 -4.08
C PRO A 371 12.42 -11.25 -4.58
N VAL A 372 13.35 -11.51 -3.65
CA VAL A 372 14.63 -12.18 -3.98
C VAL A 372 14.39 -13.59 -4.51
N ARG A 373 13.43 -14.33 -3.94
CA ARG A 373 13.09 -15.67 -4.40
C ARG A 373 12.51 -15.65 -5.81
N VAL A 374 11.68 -14.66 -6.14
CA VAL A 374 11.18 -14.46 -7.52
C VAL A 374 12.35 -14.20 -8.47
N ALA A 375 13.31 -13.35 -8.10
CA ALA A 375 14.49 -13.08 -8.91
C ALA A 375 15.36 -14.33 -9.14
N GLU A 376 15.55 -15.16 -8.11
CA GLU A 376 16.26 -16.46 -8.22
C GLU A 376 15.56 -17.42 -9.19
N GLU A 377 14.23 -17.52 -9.11
CA GLU A 377 13.43 -18.36 -10.01
C GLU A 377 13.54 -17.90 -11.46
N MET A 378 13.49 -16.58 -11.71
CA MET A 378 13.67 -16.03 -13.06
C MET A 378 15.09 -16.25 -13.59
N ALA A 379 16.11 -16.04 -12.75
CA ALA A 379 17.50 -16.29 -13.13
C ALA A 379 17.72 -17.76 -13.50
N MET A 380 17.11 -18.69 -12.75
CA MET A 380 17.17 -20.12 -13.06
C MET A 380 16.55 -20.44 -14.43
N VAL A 381 15.35 -19.93 -14.70
CA VAL A 381 14.66 -20.14 -15.99
C VAL A 381 15.45 -19.51 -17.15
N ASP A 382 16.04 -18.33 -16.96
CA ASP A 382 16.85 -17.67 -17.98
C ASP A 382 18.08 -18.50 -18.36
N VAL A 383 18.83 -18.97 -17.35
CA VAL A 383 19.98 -19.87 -17.56
C VAL A 383 19.56 -21.16 -18.27
N TYR A 384 18.47 -21.77 -17.81
CA TYR A 384 17.98 -23.03 -18.37
C TYR A 384 17.54 -22.88 -19.82
N SER A 385 16.90 -21.76 -20.14
CA SER A 385 16.43 -21.43 -21.49
C SER A 385 17.54 -20.90 -22.41
N ARG A 386 18.75 -20.66 -21.89
CA ARG A 386 19.90 -20.05 -22.57
C ARG A 386 19.64 -18.59 -23.01
N GLY A 387 19.07 -17.78 -22.12
CA GLY A 387 18.87 -16.34 -22.35
C GLY A 387 17.58 -16.01 -23.11
N ARG A 388 16.59 -16.91 -23.13
CA ARG A 388 15.34 -16.72 -23.87
C ARG A 388 14.23 -16.08 -23.03
N LEU A 389 14.42 -15.91 -21.72
CA LEU A 389 13.40 -15.39 -20.82
C LEU A 389 13.17 -13.89 -21.03
N GLU A 390 11.91 -13.48 -21.00
CA GLU A 390 11.44 -12.12 -20.75
C GLU A 390 10.54 -12.14 -19.53
N CYS A 391 10.78 -11.21 -18.60
CA CYS A 391 10.08 -11.18 -17.32
C CYS A 391 9.29 -9.87 -17.18
N GLY A 392 7.96 -9.95 -17.24
CA GLY A 392 7.05 -8.89 -16.87
C GLY A 392 6.74 -8.90 -15.38
N PHE A 393 6.49 -7.72 -14.82
CA PHE A 393 6.01 -7.54 -13.45
C PHE A 393 4.66 -6.86 -13.47
N VAL A 394 3.73 -7.39 -12.68
CA VAL A 394 2.38 -6.83 -12.55
C VAL A 394 2.03 -6.65 -11.09
N ARG A 395 1.12 -5.73 -10.79
CA ARG A 395 0.56 -5.55 -9.45
C ARG A 395 -0.21 -6.78 -8.97
N GLY A 396 -0.65 -7.64 -9.90
CA GLY A 396 -1.61 -8.71 -9.62
C GLY A 396 -3.04 -8.16 -9.56
N VAL A 397 -4.00 -9.06 -9.38
CA VAL A 397 -5.41 -8.70 -9.23
C VAL A 397 -5.77 -8.64 -7.74
N PRO A 398 -6.42 -7.55 -7.25
CA PRO A 398 -6.57 -7.32 -5.81
C PRO A 398 -7.20 -8.47 -5.02
N TYR A 399 -8.16 -9.17 -5.62
CA TYR A 399 -8.86 -10.27 -4.97
C TYR A 399 -8.00 -11.53 -4.79
N GLU A 400 -6.88 -11.70 -5.52
CA GLU A 400 -5.97 -12.85 -5.35
C GLU A 400 -4.93 -12.61 -4.25
N MET A 401 -4.59 -11.35 -3.94
CA MET A 401 -3.56 -11.00 -2.94
C MET A 401 -3.97 -11.45 -1.53
N SER A 402 -5.26 -11.31 -1.21
CA SER A 402 -5.81 -11.79 0.06
C SER A 402 -5.83 -13.32 0.18
N ALA A 403 -5.76 -14.06 -0.92
CA ALA A 403 -5.64 -15.52 -0.86
C ALA A 403 -4.18 -15.97 -0.84
N GLY A 404 -3.29 -15.31 -1.60
CA GLY A 404 -1.90 -15.73 -1.80
C GLY A 404 -0.97 -15.52 -0.59
N ASN A 405 -1.19 -14.50 0.22
CA ASN A 405 -0.27 -14.11 1.31
C ASN A 405 -0.77 -14.43 2.72
N HIS A 406 -1.78 -15.28 2.88
CA HIS A 406 -2.30 -15.65 4.20
C HIS A 406 -1.66 -16.95 4.70
N ARG A 407 -1.37 -17.02 6.01
CA ARG A 407 -0.89 -18.27 6.61
C ARG A 407 -1.99 -19.33 6.46
N PRO A 408 -1.69 -20.53 5.93
CA PRO A 408 -2.66 -21.63 5.98
C PRO A 408 -2.97 -21.88 7.46
N THR A 409 -4.26 -21.85 7.79
CA THR A 409 -4.77 -22.05 9.16
C THR A 409 -5.08 -23.48 9.45
#